data_AF-A0A066TC85-F1
#
_entry.id   AF-A0A066TC85-F1
#
_cell.length_a   1.000
_cell.length_b   1.000
_cell.length_c   1.000
_cell.angle_alpha   90.00
_cell.angle_beta   90.00
_cell.angle_gamma   90.00
#
_symmetry.space_group_name_H-M   'P 1'
#
loop_
_entity.id
_entity.type
_entity.pdbx_description
1 polymer ?
#
loop_
_entity_poly.entity_id
_entity_poly.type
_entity_poly.pdbx_seq_one_letter_code
_entity_poly.pdbx_strand_id
1 'polypeptide(L)'
;MNAVEILKLIGRPNAYYPKLAKPLGGVSPAVLFSQLFYWQDKATSDLGVYKTRDELEDETGLSHNEQRTAIKKLKEKGVLIVTEKRLEHKTFYKIDNEKVNQVLSDFANSITQSSRQMKSSYPDLYNVDVETTTKSSSLYQENTTKTTTENTTNIIANKSQQPKRPCQFPDEFKPNDHHRDIAMNENINLDNEFVKFRDYCLANGKKYIDWNAAFNNWLRNANGYKKSNKPPEKFMTLAERNRAVLESMRA
;
A
#
# COMPACT_ATOMS: atom_id res chain seq x y z
N MET A 1 8.48 -23.36 25.25
CA MET A 1 8.85 -21.94 25.14
C MET A 1 7.58 -21.11 25.23
N ASN A 2 7.47 -20.23 26.20
CA ASN A 2 6.34 -19.34 26.42
C ASN A 2 6.38 -18.18 25.39
N ALA A 3 5.22 -17.64 24.99
CA ALA A 3 5.14 -16.49 24.09
C ALA A 3 6.02 -15.31 24.52
N VAL A 4 6.16 -15.05 25.83
CA VAL A 4 7.03 -13.99 26.38
C VAL A 4 8.53 -14.27 26.15
N GLU A 5 8.93 -15.55 26.10
CA GLU A 5 10.30 -15.94 25.76
C GLU A 5 10.56 -15.79 24.25
N ILE A 6 9.57 -16.13 23.42
CA ILE A 6 9.63 -15.93 21.96
C ILE A 6 9.81 -14.44 21.64
N LEU A 7 9.11 -13.53 22.33
CA LEU A 7 9.29 -12.08 22.16
C LEU A 7 10.72 -11.60 22.44
N LYS A 8 11.46 -12.25 23.35
CA LYS A 8 12.88 -11.93 23.61
C LYS A 8 13.83 -12.46 22.51
N LEU A 9 13.38 -13.45 21.73
CA LEU A 9 14.13 -14.04 20.62
C LEU A 9 13.83 -13.39 19.27
N ILE A 10 12.65 -12.81 19.08
CA ILE A 10 12.25 -12.10 17.86
C ILE A 10 13.13 -10.86 17.60
N GLY A 11 13.71 -10.26 18.64
CA GLY A 11 14.68 -9.16 18.51
C GLY A 11 14.33 -7.95 19.36
N ARG A 12 14.84 -6.77 18.98
CA ARG A 12 14.55 -5.50 19.66
C ARG A 12 13.32 -4.84 19.03
N PRO A 13 12.35 -4.36 19.80
CA PRO A 13 11.19 -3.65 19.25
C PRO A 13 11.63 -2.31 18.62
N ASN A 14 11.14 -2.03 17.42
CA ASN A 14 11.29 -0.72 16.79
C ASN A 14 10.25 0.26 17.35
N ALA A 15 10.70 1.42 17.84
CA ALA A 15 9.85 2.50 18.32
C ALA A 15 9.84 3.66 17.33
N TYR A 16 8.65 4.06 16.89
CA TYR A 16 8.44 5.21 16.01
C TYR A 16 7.36 6.14 16.59
N TYR A 17 7.37 7.41 16.19
CA TYR A 17 6.38 8.39 16.64
C TYR A 17 5.16 8.40 15.70
N PRO A 18 3.96 7.93 16.11
CA PRO A 18 2.83 7.80 15.18
C PRO A 18 2.32 9.13 14.62
N LYS A 19 2.55 10.23 15.36
CA LYS A 19 2.21 11.59 14.91
C LYS A 19 3.03 12.04 13.70
N LEU A 20 4.20 11.45 13.43
CA LEU A 20 5.01 11.73 12.23
C LEU A 20 4.41 11.13 10.95
N ALA A 21 3.48 10.17 11.05
CA ALA A 21 2.91 9.51 9.87
C ALA A 21 2.18 10.49 8.93
N LYS A 22 1.48 11.48 9.46
CA LYS A 22 0.82 12.53 8.64
C LYS A 22 1.83 13.45 7.94
N PRO A 23 2.75 14.16 8.63
CA PRO A 23 3.70 15.07 7.98
C PRO A 23 4.68 14.35 7.04
N LEU A 24 5.09 13.11 7.33
CA LEU A 24 6.02 12.34 6.50
C LEU A 24 5.34 11.53 5.37
N GLY A 25 4.01 11.49 5.31
CA GLY A 25 3.26 10.91 4.17
C GLY A 25 2.92 9.41 4.29
N GLY A 26 2.93 8.85 5.50
CA GLY A 26 2.44 7.51 5.83
C GLY A 26 3.17 6.89 7.03
N VAL A 27 2.71 5.72 7.47
CA VAL A 27 3.36 4.94 8.53
C VAL A 27 4.75 4.47 8.09
N SER A 28 4.90 3.85 6.90
CA SER A 28 6.18 3.35 6.42
C SER A 28 7.27 4.44 6.30
N PRO A 29 6.99 5.65 5.75
CA PRO A 29 7.89 6.81 5.86
C PRO A 29 8.28 7.16 7.29
N ALA A 30 7.35 7.16 8.24
CA ALA A 30 7.63 7.52 9.63
C ALA A 30 8.46 6.47 10.38
N VAL A 31 8.19 5.17 10.15
CA VAL A 31 8.99 4.07 10.72
C VAL A 31 10.42 4.12 10.19
N LEU A 32 10.59 4.21 8.86
CA LEU A 32 11.92 4.30 8.24
C LEU A 32 12.67 5.57 8.69
N PHE A 33 11.97 6.70 8.78
CA PHE A 33 12.54 7.95 9.31
C PHE A 33 13.03 7.78 10.75
N SER A 34 12.21 7.24 11.67
CA SER A 34 12.62 7.03 13.06
C SER A 34 13.85 6.14 13.18
N GLN A 35 13.95 5.09 12.36
CA GLN A 35 15.12 4.21 12.35
C GLN A 35 16.38 4.92 11.84
N LEU A 36 16.30 5.63 10.72
CA LEU A 36 17.43 6.36 10.15
C LEU A 36 17.88 7.53 11.05
N PHE A 37 16.94 8.22 11.69
CA PHE A 37 17.22 9.31 12.62
C PHE A 37 17.97 8.81 13.87
N TYR A 38 17.56 7.68 14.45
CA TYR A 38 18.28 7.04 15.57
C TYR A 38 19.74 6.67 15.23
N TRP A 39 19.99 6.23 14.00
CA TRP A 39 21.35 5.90 13.55
C TRP A 39 22.18 7.12 13.13
N GLN A 40 21.56 8.27 12.84
CA GLN A 40 22.28 9.45 12.36
C GLN A 40 23.29 9.96 13.40
N ASP A 41 22.91 10.02 14.68
CA ASP A 41 23.80 10.42 15.77
C ASP A 41 24.96 9.44 16.02
N LYS A 42 24.89 8.25 15.40
CA LYS A 42 25.90 7.18 15.45
C LYS A 42 26.72 7.08 14.17
N ALA A 43 26.39 7.86 13.13
CA ALA A 43 27.06 7.81 11.85
C ALA A 43 28.38 8.57 11.90
N THR A 44 29.49 7.91 11.54
CA THR A 44 30.82 8.53 11.44
C THR A 44 31.07 9.19 10.07
N SER A 45 30.10 9.14 9.14
CA SER A 45 30.27 9.65 7.77
C SER A 45 29.39 10.86 7.50
N ASP A 46 29.97 11.89 6.88
CA ASP A 46 29.25 13.10 6.44
C ASP A 46 28.12 12.81 5.44
N LEU A 47 28.19 11.66 4.75
CA LEU A 47 27.16 11.17 3.81
C LEU A 47 25.94 10.56 4.53
N GLY A 48 25.98 10.41 5.85
CA GLY A 48 24.94 9.81 6.67
C GLY A 48 25.19 8.33 6.99
N VAL A 49 24.12 7.65 7.38
CA VAL A 49 24.12 6.25 7.80
C VAL A 49 24.26 5.33 6.59
N TYR A 50 25.26 4.44 6.59
CA TYR A 50 25.30 3.32 5.64
C TYR A 50 24.34 2.20 6.10
N LYS A 51 23.43 1.78 5.22
CA LYS A 51 22.58 0.59 5.40
C LYS A 51 22.29 -0.09 4.06
N THR A 52 22.19 -1.41 4.08
CA THR A 52 21.60 -2.22 3.02
C THR A 52 20.07 -2.25 3.14
N ARG A 53 19.40 -2.80 2.13
CA ARG A 53 17.93 -2.96 2.13
C ARG A 53 17.48 -4.09 3.06
N ASP A 54 18.31 -5.11 3.20
CA ASP A 54 18.03 -6.27 4.05
C ASP A 54 18.19 -5.91 5.53
N GLU A 55 19.26 -5.17 5.91
CA GLU A 55 19.39 -4.61 7.27
C GLU A 55 18.22 -3.68 7.64
N LEU A 56 17.70 -2.91 6.68
CA LEU A 56 16.50 -2.08 6.92
C LEU A 56 15.22 -2.91 7.04
N GLU A 57 15.12 -4.06 6.36
CA GLU A 57 13.99 -4.99 6.51
C GLU A 57 14.03 -5.66 7.89
N ASP A 58 15.20 -6.16 8.30
CA ASP A 58 15.43 -6.76 9.63
C ASP A 58 15.16 -5.77 10.77
N GLU A 59 15.53 -4.49 10.60
CA GLU A 59 15.37 -3.45 11.63
C GLU A 59 13.96 -2.84 11.70
N THR A 60 13.16 -2.89 10.63
CA THR A 60 11.87 -2.17 10.55
C THR A 60 10.66 -3.04 10.21
N GLY A 61 10.88 -4.26 9.72
CA GLY A 61 9.84 -5.11 9.13
C GLY A 61 9.25 -4.58 7.81
N LEU A 62 9.79 -3.50 7.24
CA LEU A 62 9.33 -2.94 5.97
C LEU A 62 9.96 -3.71 4.81
N SER A 63 9.11 -4.28 3.95
CA SER A 63 9.57 -4.94 2.73
C SER A 63 10.31 -3.98 1.80
N HIS A 64 11.22 -4.50 0.96
CA HIS A 64 11.93 -3.74 -0.08
C HIS A 64 11.03 -2.79 -0.94
N ASN A 65 9.75 -3.10 -1.11
CA ASN A 65 8.78 -2.25 -1.83
C ASN A 65 8.24 -1.10 -0.98
N GLU A 66 7.99 -1.34 0.30
CA GLU A 66 7.58 -0.32 1.26
C GLU A 66 8.75 0.62 1.57
N GLN A 67 9.96 0.09 1.74
CA GLN A 67 11.19 0.88 1.82
C GLN A 67 11.34 1.81 0.62
N ARG A 68 11.23 1.29 -0.62
CA ARG A 68 11.31 2.11 -1.85
C ARG A 68 10.25 3.21 -1.86
N THR A 69 9.05 2.92 -1.39
CA THR A 69 7.93 3.89 -1.31
C THR A 69 8.17 4.94 -0.21
N ALA A 70 8.70 4.52 0.95
CA ALA A 70 9.07 5.37 2.06
C ALA A 70 10.21 6.32 1.68
N ILE A 71 11.31 5.78 1.16
CA ILE A 71 12.46 6.54 0.62
C ILE A 71 11.99 7.57 -0.41
N LYS A 72 11.14 7.17 -1.36
CA LYS A 72 10.59 8.10 -2.36
C LYS A 72 9.86 9.28 -1.71
N LYS A 73 8.93 9.03 -0.79
CA LYS A 73 8.17 10.08 -0.09
C LYS A 73 9.03 10.99 0.77
N LEU A 74 10.04 10.45 1.44
CA LEU A 74 10.98 11.21 2.26
C LEU A 74 11.90 12.09 1.39
N LYS A 75 12.37 11.58 0.23
CA LYS A 75 13.11 12.36 -0.78
C LYS A 75 12.26 13.46 -1.40
N GLU A 76 10.99 13.18 -1.76
CA GLU A 76 10.05 14.17 -2.30
C GLU A 76 9.76 15.32 -1.31
N LYS A 77 9.87 15.06 0.00
CA LYS A 77 9.76 16.06 1.07
C LYS A 77 11.07 16.76 1.40
N GLY A 78 12.19 16.37 0.79
CA GLY A 78 13.53 16.88 1.08
C GLY A 78 14.12 16.43 2.42
N VAL A 79 13.38 15.70 3.26
CA VAL A 79 13.85 15.29 4.61
C VAL A 79 14.89 14.16 4.61
N LEU A 80 15.04 13.46 3.48
CA LEU A 80 16.00 12.38 3.30
C LEU A 80 16.84 12.60 2.05
N ILE A 81 18.15 12.68 2.24
CA ILE A 81 19.17 12.67 1.20
C ILE A 81 19.70 11.23 1.07
N VAL A 82 19.74 10.70 -0.15
CA VAL A 82 20.21 9.33 -0.44
C VAL A 82 21.37 9.39 -1.43
N THR A 83 22.53 8.90 -1.00
CA THR A 83 23.78 8.91 -1.77
C THR A 83 24.18 7.48 -2.14
N GLU A 84 24.14 7.16 -3.43
CA GLU A 84 24.54 5.85 -3.97
C GLU A 84 26.01 5.86 -4.41
N LYS A 85 26.89 5.22 -3.64
CA LYS A 85 28.25 4.91 -4.08
C LYS A 85 28.26 3.62 -4.91
N ARG A 86 27.95 3.75 -6.20
CA ARG A 86 27.80 2.61 -7.13
C ARG A 86 29.03 1.70 -7.22
N LEU A 87 30.23 2.27 -7.18
CA LEU A 87 31.50 1.50 -7.22
C LEU A 87 31.75 0.69 -5.93
N GLU A 88 31.22 1.12 -4.79
CA GLU A 88 31.34 0.43 -3.51
C GLU A 88 30.13 -0.46 -3.21
N HIS A 89 29.09 -0.43 -4.06
CA HIS A 89 27.75 -1.00 -3.82
C HIS A 89 27.09 -0.51 -2.52
N LYS A 90 27.43 0.70 -2.05
CA LYS A 90 26.93 1.26 -0.78
C LYS A 90 25.90 2.35 -0.99
N THR A 91 24.84 2.34 -0.17
CA THR A 91 23.85 3.41 -0.09
C THR A 91 23.94 4.08 1.28
N PHE A 92 24.06 5.41 1.28
CA PHE A 92 24.10 6.22 2.48
C PHE A 92 22.82 7.06 2.59
N TYR A 93 22.31 7.21 3.80
CA TYR A 93 21.06 7.88 4.14
C TYR A 93 21.32 8.99 5.16
N LYS A 94 21.04 10.23 4.80
CA LYS A 94 21.21 11.41 5.67
C LYS A 94 19.89 12.12 5.84
N ILE A 95 19.51 12.42 7.08
CA ILE A 95 18.34 13.25 7.38
C ILE A 95 18.74 14.71 7.29
N ASP A 96 17.96 15.48 6.54
CA ASP A 96 18.09 16.94 6.49
C ASP A 96 17.28 17.53 7.66
N ASN A 97 17.98 17.91 8.73
CA ASN A 97 17.36 18.45 9.95
C ASN A 97 16.63 19.78 9.71
N GLU A 98 17.09 20.62 8.77
CA GLU A 98 16.41 21.86 8.43
C GLU A 98 15.08 21.58 7.72
N LYS A 99 15.08 20.63 6.78
CA LYS A 99 13.85 20.19 6.09
C LYS A 99 12.89 19.47 7.03
N VAL A 100 13.38 18.70 8.00
CA VAL A 100 12.53 18.11 9.05
C VAL A 100 11.85 19.21 9.86
N ASN A 101 12.62 20.18 10.35
CA ASN A 101 12.07 21.31 11.12
C ASN A 101 11.03 22.10 10.32
N GLN A 102 11.30 22.35 9.03
CA GLN A 102 10.35 23.01 8.12
C GLN A 102 9.05 22.19 7.98
N VAL A 103 9.14 20.92 7.58
CA VAL A 103 7.98 20.04 7.34
C VAL A 103 7.13 19.85 8.60
N LEU A 104 7.74 19.78 9.79
CA LEU A 104 7.01 19.65 11.05
C LEU A 104 6.37 20.97 11.49
N SER A 105 7.04 22.12 11.27
CA SER A 105 6.49 23.44 11.57
C SER A 105 5.31 23.78 10.66
N ASP A 106 5.43 23.55 9.35
CA ASP A 106 4.36 23.74 8.37
C ASP A 106 3.13 22.88 8.73
N PHE A 107 3.36 21.63 9.14
CA PHE A 107 2.31 20.73 9.60
C PHE A 107 1.62 21.23 10.89
N ALA A 108 2.39 21.64 11.91
CA ALA A 108 1.84 22.20 13.14
C ALA A 108 1.02 23.48 12.90
N ASN A 109 1.50 24.35 12.01
CA ASN A 109 0.80 25.55 11.58
C ASN A 109 -0.52 25.22 10.87
N SER A 110 -0.52 24.23 9.97
CA SER A 110 -1.75 23.77 9.28
C SER A 110 -2.81 23.24 10.25
N ILE A 111 -2.42 22.52 11.31
CA ILE A 111 -3.35 22.04 12.35
C ILE A 111 -3.96 23.25 13.09
N THR A 112 -3.12 24.21 13.47
CA THR A 112 -3.54 25.41 14.20
C THR A 112 -4.43 26.34 13.38
N GLN A 113 -4.19 26.44 12.07
CA GLN A 113 -5.06 27.21 11.17
C GLN A 113 -6.40 26.49 10.94
N SER A 114 -6.39 25.17 10.79
CA SER A 114 -7.62 24.37 10.65
C SER A 114 -8.49 24.36 11.91
N SER A 115 -7.92 24.56 13.10
CA SER A 115 -8.71 24.65 14.35
C SER A 115 -9.28 26.05 14.62
N ARG A 116 -8.67 27.13 14.10
CA ARG A 116 -9.18 28.50 14.25
C ARG A 116 -10.52 28.75 13.53
N GLN A 117 -10.84 27.98 12.49
CA GLN A 117 -12.17 27.99 11.88
C GLN A 117 -13.22 27.21 12.70
N MET A 118 -12.83 26.49 13.74
CA MET A 118 -13.70 25.58 14.48
C MET A 118 -13.39 25.56 15.99
N LYS A 119 -13.41 26.74 16.64
CA LYS A 119 -13.61 26.83 18.10
C LYS A 119 -14.11 28.20 18.56
N SER A 120 -15.42 28.30 18.71
CA SER A 120 -15.97 28.95 19.91
C SER A 120 -15.82 27.97 21.08
N SER A 121 -15.42 28.48 22.25
CA SER A 121 -15.38 27.78 23.54
C SER A 121 -14.61 26.45 23.61
N TYR A 122 -13.33 26.49 24.01
CA TYR A 122 -12.81 25.85 25.25
C TYR A 122 -11.29 26.10 25.35
N PRO A 123 -10.71 26.37 26.56
CA PRO A 123 -9.34 26.88 26.70
C PRO A 123 -8.22 25.88 26.39
N ASP A 124 -7.02 26.41 26.21
CA ASP A 124 -5.79 25.68 25.90
C ASP A 124 -5.33 24.70 26.99
N LEU A 125 -5.09 23.47 26.56
CA LEU A 125 -4.06 22.55 27.04
C LEU A 125 -3.48 21.96 25.74
N TYR A 126 -2.19 21.77 25.54
CA TYR A 126 -1.10 21.43 26.47
C TYR A 126 0.25 21.73 25.80
N ASN A 127 1.07 22.59 26.41
CA ASN A 127 2.53 22.44 26.27
C ASN A 127 2.92 21.30 27.22
N VAL A 128 3.60 20.27 26.72
CA VAL A 128 4.07 19.15 27.56
C VAL A 128 5.58 19.28 27.71
N ASP A 129 5.98 19.89 28.83
CA ASP A 129 7.29 19.65 29.40
C ASP A 129 7.42 18.20 29.86
N VAL A 130 8.65 17.70 29.85
CA VAL A 130 8.99 16.30 30.12
C VAL A 130 8.89 16.02 31.62
N GLU A 131 7.92 15.18 32.07
CA GLU A 131 8.17 14.07 33.02
C GLU A 131 6.96 13.16 33.36
N THR A 132 7.28 11.87 33.51
CA THR A 132 6.66 10.78 34.30
C THR A 132 5.13 10.60 34.52
N THR A 133 4.61 9.51 33.93
CA THR A 133 3.81 8.40 34.56
C THR A 133 2.26 8.38 34.61
N THR A 134 1.74 7.16 34.35
CA THR A 134 0.50 6.50 34.85
C THR A 134 -0.87 6.73 34.18
N LYS A 135 -1.27 5.70 33.38
CA LYS A 135 -2.61 5.10 33.17
C LYS A 135 -3.91 5.94 33.33
N SER A 136 -4.66 6.05 32.24
CA SER A 136 -6.04 5.50 32.04
C SER A 136 -6.45 5.74 30.57
N SER A 137 -6.89 4.77 29.76
CA SER A 137 -8.03 3.84 29.83
C SER A 137 -9.35 4.45 29.32
N SER A 138 -10.02 3.72 28.41
CA SER A 138 -11.39 3.96 27.89
C SER A 138 -11.56 5.20 26.97
N LEU A 139 -12.40 5.23 25.93
CA LEU A 139 -13.29 4.22 25.31
C LEU A 139 -13.54 4.57 23.82
N TYR A 140 -14.19 3.67 23.07
CA TYR A 140 -14.52 3.82 21.65
C TYR A 140 -15.68 4.81 21.39
N GLN A 141 -15.76 5.33 20.16
CA GLN A 141 -17.02 5.79 19.56
C GLN A 141 -17.08 5.42 18.06
N GLU A 142 -18.14 4.73 17.68
CA GLU A 142 -18.56 4.51 16.28
C GLU A 142 -19.61 5.55 15.89
N ASN A 143 -19.59 6.01 14.63
CA ASN A 143 -20.64 6.87 14.09
C ASN A 143 -20.92 6.49 12.62
N THR A 144 -22.08 5.87 12.38
CA THR A 144 -22.58 5.49 11.06
C THR A 144 -23.54 6.55 10.51
N THR A 145 -23.45 6.90 9.21
CA THR A 145 -24.54 7.60 8.50
C THR A 145 -24.67 7.15 7.03
N LYS A 146 -25.92 7.06 6.55
CA LYS A 146 -26.35 6.78 5.16
C LYS A 146 -27.37 7.85 4.71
N THR A 147 -27.20 8.43 3.52
CA THR A 147 -28.24 9.01 2.63
C THR A 147 -27.58 9.19 1.22
N THR A 148 -28.09 8.81 0.03
CA THR A 148 -29.31 9.20 -0.74
C THR A 148 -29.41 10.74 -0.95
N THR A 149 -29.69 11.33 -2.13
CA THR A 149 -30.48 10.89 -3.32
C THR A 149 -29.98 11.55 -4.65
N GLU A 150 -30.56 11.17 -5.79
CA GLU A 150 -30.19 11.53 -7.18
C GLU A 150 -30.43 13.01 -7.61
N ASN A 151 -29.76 13.43 -8.71
CA ASN A 151 -30.27 14.26 -9.85
C ASN A 151 -29.14 14.51 -10.90
N THR A 152 -29.31 14.98 -12.16
CA THR A 152 -30.23 14.62 -13.29
C THR A 152 -29.65 15.20 -14.62
N THR A 153 -29.80 14.47 -15.74
CA THR A 153 -29.63 14.84 -17.19
C THR A 153 -28.40 15.62 -17.74
N ASN A 154 -27.64 14.92 -18.59
CA ASN A 154 -27.05 15.26 -19.91
C ASN A 154 -27.36 16.62 -20.59
N ILE A 155 -26.34 17.25 -21.23
CA ILE A 155 -26.25 17.63 -22.68
C ILE A 155 -24.75 17.67 -23.11
N ILE A 156 -24.48 17.62 -24.43
CA ILE A 156 -23.28 17.13 -25.15
C ILE A 156 -22.24 18.20 -25.59
N ALA A 157 -20.97 17.78 -25.74
CA ALA A 157 -19.81 18.36 -26.49
C ALA A 157 -19.23 19.74 -26.04
N ASN A 158 -17.95 19.87 -25.65
CA ASN A 158 -16.76 19.63 -26.48
C ASN A 158 -15.44 19.52 -25.68
N LYS A 159 -14.34 19.12 -26.34
CA LYS A 159 -13.00 18.82 -25.76
C LYS A 159 -12.41 19.91 -24.83
N SER A 160 -12.01 19.51 -23.62
CA SER A 160 -10.71 19.89 -23.03
C SER A 160 -10.21 18.79 -22.07
N GLN A 161 -8.88 18.59 -22.01
CA GLN A 161 -8.28 17.56 -21.13
C GLN A 161 -8.16 18.11 -19.70
N GLN A 162 -9.12 17.75 -18.84
CA GLN A 162 -9.04 17.98 -17.40
C GLN A 162 -8.51 16.73 -16.68
N PRO A 163 -7.81 16.87 -15.53
CA PRO A 163 -7.24 15.72 -14.82
C PRO A 163 -8.35 14.77 -14.34
N LYS A 164 -8.36 13.56 -14.89
CA LYS A 164 -9.36 12.51 -14.62
C LYS A 164 -9.35 12.14 -13.14
N ARG A 165 -10.38 12.57 -12.40
CA ARG A 165 -10.66 12.12 -11.03
C ARG A 165 -11.17 10.66 -11.10
N PRO A 166 -10.85 9.81 -10.10
CA PRO A 166 -11.32 8.42 -10.10
C PRO A 166 -12.85 8.36 -9.89
N CYS A 167 -13.57 8.06 -10.97
CA CYS A 167 -15.03 7.92 -10.98
C CYS A 167 -15.47 6.49 -10.58
N GLN A 168 -16.77 6.32 -10.34
CA GLN A 168 -17.40 5.00 -10.26
C GLN A 168 -17.44 4.33 -11.66
N PHE A 169 -17.74 3.04 -11.73
CA PHE A 169 -17.88 2.31 -12.99
C PHE A 169 -18.98 2.97 -13.86
N PRO A 170 -18.70 3.37 -15.11
CA PRO A 170 -19.72 3.96 -15.98
C PRO A 170 -20.69 2.89 -16.49
N ASP A 171 -22.00 3.07 -16.30
CA ASP A 171 -23.02 2.09 -16.75
C ASP A 171 -23.03 1.87 -18.28
N GLU A 172 -22.54 2.84 -19.05
CA GLU A 172 -22.40 2.73 -20.52
C GLU A 172 -21.10 2.06 -20.99
N PHE A 173 -20.22 1.64 -20.07
CA PHE A 173 -18.94 1.01 -20.45
C PHE A 173 -19.20 -0.31 -21.19
N LYS A 174 -18.70 -0.44 -22.42
CA LYS A 174 -18.83 -1.65 -23.26
C LYS A 174 -17.45 -2.12 -23.74
N PRO A 175 -17.23 -3.43 -23.92
CA PRO A 175 -15.98 -3.96 -24.46
C PRO A 175 -15.67 -3.41 -25.86
N ASN A 176 -14.73 -2.46 -25.92
CA ASN A 176 -14.22 -1.89 -27.17
C ASN A 176 -13.40 -2.90 -28.00
N ASP A 177 -13.13 -2.56 -29.25
CA ASP A 177 -12.44 -3.40 -30.25
C ASP A 177 -11.10 -3.96 -29.74
N HIS A 178 -10.30 -3.13 -29.07
CA HIS A 178 -9.03 -3.53 -28.45
C HIS A 178 -9.18 -4.62 -27.37
N HIS A 179 -10.33 -4.70 -26.69
CA HIS A 179 -10.60 -5.80 -25.75
C HIS A 179 -10.93 -7.10 -26.48
N ARG A 180 -11.53 -7.04 -27.68
CA ARG A 180 -11.73 -8.20 -28.55
C ARG A 180 -10.39 -8.74 -29.04
N ASP A 181 -9.46 -7.88 -29.43
CA ASP A 181 -8.11 -8.29 -29.84
C ASP A 181 -7.35 -9.01 -28.71
N ILE A 182 -7.39 -8.47 -27.48
CA ILE A 182 -6.73 -9.11 -26.32
C ILE A 182 -7.41 -10.44 -25.97
N ALA A 183 -8.74 -10.49 -26.01
CA ALA A 183 -9.49 -11.71 -25.72
C ALA A 183 -9.27 -12.81 -26.77
N MET A 184 -9.14 -12.46 -28.06
CA MET A 184 -8.76 -13.40 -29.12
C MET A 184 -7.35 -13.94 -28.93
N ASN A 185 -6.36 -13.06 -28.68
CA ASN A 185 -4.97 -13.48 -28.47
C ASN A 185 -4.77 -14.39 -27.24
N GLU A 186 -5.54 -14.18 -26.17
CA GLU A 186 -5.50 -15.01 -24.96
C GLU A 186 -6.47 -16.22 -24.98
N ASN A 187 -7.28 -16.36 -26.04
CA ASN A 187 -8.36 -17.36 -26.17
C ASN A 187 -9.37 -17.33 -25.00
N ILE A 188 -9.91 -16.14 -24.72
CA ILE A 188 -10.82 -15.85 -23.62
C ILE A 188 -12.20 -15.42 -24.15
N ASN A 189 -13.27 -15.93 -23.54
CA ASN A 189 -14.62 -15.42 -23.78
C ASN A 189 -14.76 -14.04 -23.12
N LEU A 190 -14.78 -12.98 -23.95
CA LEU A 190 -14.78 -11.59 -23.51
C LEU A 190 -15.99 -11.22 -22.66
N ASP A 191 -17.19 -11.63 -23.08
CA ASP A 191 -18.45 -11.23 -22.42
C ASP A 191 -18.53 -11.81 -21.01
N ASN A 192 -18.11 -13.06 -20.82
CA ASN A 192 -18.06 -13.70 -19.50
C ASN A 192 -17.03 -13.04 -18.56
N GLU A 193 -15.85 -12.65 -19.06
CA GLU A 193 -14.88 -11.93 -18.22
C GLU A 193 -15.27 -10.47 -17.99
N PHE A 194 -16.03 -9.85 -18.89
CA PHE A 194 -16.59 -8.52 -18.72
C PHE A 194 -17.63 -8.48 -17.58
N VAL A 195 -18.54 -9.45 -17.52
CA VAL A 195 -19.50 -9.59 -16.41
C VAL A 195 -18.78 -9.74 -15.07
N LYS A 196 -17.78 -10.64 -14.99
CA LYS A 196 -16.97 -10.82 -13.77
C LYS A 196 -16.22 -9.54 -13.36
N PHE A 197 -15.67 -8.80 -14.33
CA PHE A 197 -14.97 -7.54 -14.06
C PHE A 197 -15.92 -6.47 -13.52
N ARG A 198 -17.09 -6.30 -14.14
CA ARG A 198 -18.15 -5.40 -13.66
C ARG A 198 -18.56 -5.75 -12.23
N ASP A 199 -18.88 -7.01 -11.97
CA ASP A 199 -19.36 -7.46 -10.67
C ASP A 199 -18.26 -7.33 -9.59
N TYR A 200 -17.00 -7.61 -9.95
CA TYR A 200 -15.83 -7.34 -9.10
C TYR A 200 -15.70 -5.84 -8.74
N CYS A 201 -15.86 -4.94 -9.72
CA CYS A 201 -15.73 -3.50 -9.49
C CYS A 201 -16.88 -2.94 -8.65
N LEU A 202 -18.11 -3.41 -8.86
CA LEU A 202 -19.28 -3.04 -8.05
C LEU A 202 -19.15 -3.55 -6.62
N ALA A 203 -18.86 -4.85 -6.42
CA ALA A 203 -18.77 -5.47 -5.09
C ALA A 203 -17.63 -4.89 -4.23
N ASN A 204 -16.50 -4.52 -4.85
CA ASN A 204 -15.33 -4.00 -4.14
C ASN A 204 -15.25 -2.46 -4.14
N GLY A 205 -16.24 -1.76 -4.69
CA GLY A 205 -16.26 -0.30 -4.80
C GLY A 205 -15.01 0.31 -5.46
N LYS A 206 -14.38 -0.42 -6.41
CA LYS A 206 -13.13 0.02 -7.03
C LYS A 206 -13.38 1.25 -7.88
N LYS A 207 -12.49 2.23 -7.80
CA LYS A 207 -12.49 3.44 -8.64
C LYS A 207 -11.19 3.50 -9.41
N TYR A 208 -11.27 3.48 -10.74
CA TYR A 208 -10.11 3.57 -11.62
C TYR A 208 -10.09 4.92 -12.36
N ILE A 209 -8.88 5.39 -12.67
CA ILE A 209 -8.66 6.59 -13.49
C ILE A 209 -8.81 6.26 -14.98
N ASP A 210 -8.48 5.02 -15.36
CA ASP A 210 -8.72 4.47 -16.69
C ASP A 210 -9.27 3.04 -16.60
N TRP A 211 -10.54 2.89 -16.97
CA TRP A 211 -11.27 1.62 -16.95
C TRP A 211 -10.83 0.64 -18.04
N ASN A 212 -10.34 1.14 -19.19
CA ASN A 212 -9.81 0.28 -20.25
C ASN A 212 -8.48 -0.35 -19.81
N ALA A 213 -7.59 0.42 -19.20
CA ALA A 213 -6.33 -0.11 -18.68
C ALA A 213 -6.55 -1.14 -17.56
N ALA A 214 -7.53 -0.91 -16.68
CA ALA A 214 -7.92 -1.87 -15.65
C ALA A 214 -8.46 -3.17 -16.25
N PHE A 215 -9.35 -3.09 -17.25
CA PHE A 215 -9.93 -4.28 -17.90
C PHE A 215 -8.92 -5.02 -18.79
N ASN A 216 -8.02 -4.31 -19.49
CA ASN A 216 -6.88 -4.92 -20.20
C ASN A 216 -6.02 -5.79 -19.28
N ASN A 217 -5.73 -5.31 -18.06
CA ASN A 217 -4.97 -6.07 -17.08
C ASN A 217 -5.78 -7.25 -16.52
N TRP A 218 -7.10 -7.10 -16.35
CA TRP A 218 -8.00 -8.19 -15.97
C TRP A 218 -7.95 -9.33 -16.99
N LEU A 219 -8.15 -9.02 -18.29
CA LEU A 219 -8.14 -10.02 -19.37
C LEU A 219 -6.82 -10.79 -19.45
N ARG A 220 -5.67 -10.09 -19.35
CA ARG A 220 -4.34 -10.73 -19.34
C ARG A 220 -4.14 -11.70 -18.17
N ASN A 221 -4.70 -11.41 -17.01
CA ASN A 221 -4.59 -12.27 -15.83
C ASN A 221 -5.65 -13.40 -15.79
N ALA A 222 -6.79 -13.25 -16.47
CA ALA A 222 -7.86 -14.25 -16.48
C ALA A 222 -7.43 -15.61 -17.07
N ASN A 223 -6.43 -15.64 -17.95
CA ASN A 223 -5.84 -16.89 -18.45
C ASN A 223 -5.01 -17.62 -17.37
N GLY A 224 -4.30 -16.88 -16.50
CA GLY A 224 -3.48 -17.44 -15.42
C GLY A 224 -4.29 -18.29 -14.44
N TYR A 225 -5.48 -17.81 -14.05
CA TYR A 225 -6.41 -18.54 -13.18
C TYR A 225 -7.05 -19.76 -13.84
N LYS A 226 -7.10 -19.85 -15.18
CA LYS A 226 -7.54 -21.06 -15.89
C LYS A 226 -6.44 -22.12 -15.95
N LYS A 227 -5.17 -21.73 -16.08
CA LYS A 227 -4.03 -22.65 -16.12
C LYS A 227 -3.79 -23.37 -14.77
N SER A 228 -4.07 -22.72 -13.64
CA SER A 228 -4.04 -23.36 -12.32
C SER A 228 -5.24 -24.27 -12.06
N ASN A 229 -6.38 -24.03 -12.72
CA ASN A 229 -7.61 -24.79 -12.57
C ASN A 229 -7.74 -25.94 -13.59
N LYS A 230 -6.59 -26.49 -14.03
CA LYS A 230 -6.53 -27.77 -14.74
C LYS A 230 -7.21 -28.80 -13.83
N PRO A 231 -8.21 -29.58 -14.30
CA PRO A 231 -8.83 -30.59 -13.45
C PRO A 231 -7.74 -31.52 -12.93
N PRO A 232 -7.77 -31.94 -11.65
CA PRO A 232 -6.77 -32.85 -11.12
C PRO A 232 -6.70 -34.07 -12.04
N GLU A 233 -5.49 -34.42 -12.47
CA GLU A 233 -5.28 -35.64 -13.25
C GLU A 233 -5.95 -36.78 -12.51
N LYS A 234 -6.81 -37.51 -13.22
CA LYS A 234 -7.78 -38.44 -12.64
C LYS A 234 -7.03 -39.44 -11.76
N PHE A 235 -7.05 -39.21 -10.44
CA PHE A 235 -6.29 -40.01 -9.49
C PHE A 235 -6.82 -41.45 -9.58
N MET A 236 -6.11 -42.32 -10.29
CA MET A 236 -6.40 -43.74 -10.26
C MET A 236 -6.35 -44.17 -8.80
N THR A 237 -7.48 -44.69 -8.33
CA THR A 237 -7.57 -45.27 -7.00
C THR A 237 -6.52 -46.36 -6.85
N LEU A 238 -6.09 -46.65 -5.62
CA LEU A 238 -5.10 -47.71 -5.39
C LEU A 238 -5.58 -49.07 -5.95
N ALA A 239 -6.90 -49.30 -5.98
CA ALA A 239 -7.52 -50.45 -6.63
C ALA A 239 -7.34 -50.47 -8.16
N GLU A 240 -7.59 -49.35 -8.85
CA GLU A 240 -7.37 -49.24 -10.31
C GLU A 240 -5.89 -49.37 -10.66
N ARG A 241 -4.99 -48.76 -9.86
CA ARG A 241 -3.54 -48.86 -10.03
C ARG A 241 -3.05 -50.29 -9.86
N ASN A 242 -3.47 -50.98 -8.80
CA ASN A 242 -3.12 -52.37 -8.56
C ASN A 242 -3.70 -53.31 -9.64
N ARG A 243 -4.90 -53.02 -10.15
CA ARG A 243 -5.52 -53.78 -11.24
C ARG A 243 -4.76 -53.63 -12.55
N ALA A 244 -4.37 -52.40 -12.92
CA ALA A 244 -3.54 -52.16 -14.10
C ALA A 244 -2.17 -52.84 -14.01
N VAL A 245 -1.54 -52.85 -12.83
CA VAL A 245 -0.30 -53.60 -12.58
C VAL A 245 -0.52 -55.11 -12.78
N LEU A 246 -1.57 -55.69 -12.20
CA LEU A 246 -1.90 -57.12 -12.36
C LEU A 246 -2.24 -57.51 -13.80
N GLU A 247 -2.90 -56.64 -14.56
CA GLU A 247 -3.17 -56.86 -15.99
C GLU A 247 -1.87 -56.76 -16.81
N SER A 248 -0.96 -55.84 -16.48
CA SER A 248 0.36 -55.74 -17.12
C SER A 248 1.32 -56.90 -16.80
N MET A 249 1.05 -57.68 -15.75
CA MET A 249 1.78 -58.90 -15.38
C MET A 249 1.19 -60.18 -15.99
N ARG A 250 0.09 -60.08 -16.75
CA ARG A 250 -0.60 -61.21 -17.39
C ARG A 250 -0.47 -61.21 -18.93
N ALA A 251 0.15 -60.18 -19.49
CA ALA A 251 0.55 -60.09 -20.90
C ALA A 251 2.02 -60.49 -21.07
#